data_AF-A0A349MC98-F1
#
_entry.id   AF-A0A349MC98-F1
#
_cell.length_a   1.000
_cell.length_b   1.000
_cell.length_c   1.000
_cell.angle_alpha   90.00
_cell.angle_beta   90.00
_cell.angle_gamma   90.00
#
_symmetry.space_group_name_H-M   'P 1'
#
loop_
_entity.id
_entity.type
_entity.pdbx_description
1 polymer ?
#
loop_
_entity_poly.entity_id
_entity_poly.type
_entity_poly.pdbx_seq_one_letter_code
_entity_poly.pdbx_strand_id
1 'polypeptide(L)'
;MAVWLGFDFFLAFLSGMKNFSLAFTFLLFLVFLGCREEEGCTYPNACNFNSDAIVDDGSCDFLTCAGCTDSEALNFDPTATVDDGSCEYDPPPTTADCVSSLSFDNYDYPIVAIGDQCWFAANLRTTVFGDGTIIPEETASNFPNLNSPARTSYNAATSTFNAQGYLYNGIAATTSQHGGLCPSGWHVPTELDWMELESYLVVAGHGKRMGEALKSESGWAQNGNGTDDYGFNGSGGGHAWPDGNTYSLNFYGTYWSSTSTSSGDVMQRTLSSGSNQLNRSEYWAVTGCSVRCLED
;
A
#
# COMPACT_ATOMS: atom_id res chain seq x y z
N MET A 1 24.16 -29.75 -37.84
CA MET A 1 24.87 -30.74 -38.68
C MET A 1 23.99 -31.99 -38.74
N ALA A 2 23.00 -31.98 -39.63
CA ALA A 2 22.10 -33.12 -39.85
C ALA A 2 22.14 -33.44 -41.36
N VAL A 3 22.22 -34.73 -41.64
CA VAL A 3 22.83 -35.31 -42.82
C VAL A 3 21.91 -35.19 -44.04
N TRP A 4 22.22 -34.28 -44.96
CA TRP A 4 21.74 -34.29 -46.35
C TRP A 4 22.53 -35.35 -47.15
N LEU A 5 22.25 -36.63 -46.91
CA LEU A 5 22.71 -37.73 -47.77
C LEU A 5 21.57 -38.73 -47.91
N GLY A 6 20.71 -38.55 -48.92
CA GLY A 6 19.61 -39.50 -49.08
C GLY A 6 18.82 -39.46 -50.38
N PHE A 7 19.00 -38.47 -51.26
CA PHE A 7 18.15 -38.39 -52.45
C PHE A 7 18.75 -39.11 -53.68
N ASP A 8 20.08 -39.05 -53.88
CA ASP A 8 20.69 -39.55 -55.12
C ASP A 8 21.04 -41.05 -55.13
N PHE A 9 21.17 -41.70 -53.96
CA PHE A 9 21.52 -43.13 -53.91
C PHE A 9 20.29 -44.05 -54.06
N PHE A 10 19.08 -43.54 -53.83
CA PHE A 10 17.85 -44.33 -53.82
C PHE A 10 17.22 -44.49 -55.22
N LEU A 11 17.49 -43.53 -56.12
CA LEU A 11 17.02 -43.59 -57.52
C LEU A 11 17.76 -44.65 -58.35
N ALA A 12 19.00 -45.00 -58.01
CA ALA A 12 19.78 -45.99 -58.74
C ALA A 12 19.34 -47.44 -58.46
N PHE A 13 18.77 -47.73 -57.29
CA PHE A 13 18.36 -49.08 -56.89
C PHE A 13 17.02 -49.53 -57.51
N LEU A 14 16.19 -48.58 -57.96
CA LEU A 14 14.85 -48.84 -58.51
C LEU A 14 14.84 -49.14 -60.02
N SER A 15 15.97 -49.05 -60.71
CA SER A 15 16.04 -49.33 -62.17
C SER A 15 16.09 -50.84 -62.53
N GLY A 16 16.26 -51.73 -61.54
CA GLY A 16 16.58 -53.14 -61.79
C GLY A 16 15.54 -54.20 -61.41
N MET A 17 14.48 -53.87 -60.68
CA MET A 17 13.57 -54.88 -60.12
C MET A 17 12.18 -54.83 -60.77
N LYS A 18 11.95 -55.75 -61.71
CA LYS A 18 10.63 -56.01 -62.28
C LYS A 18 9.71 -56.59 -61.19
N ASN A 19 8.54 -55.99 -61.04
CA ASN A 19 7.43 -56.42 -60.17
C ASN A 19 7.58 -56.07 -58.68
N PHE A 20 7.60 -54.78 -58.36
CA PHE A 20 7.21 -54.31 -57.03
C PHE A 20 5.77 -53.79 -57.11
N SER A 21 4.89 -54.36 -56.29
CA SER A 21 3.47 -54.01 -56.27
C SER A 21 3.29 -52.51 -56.01
N LEU A 22 2.40 -51.88 -56.78
CA LEU A 22 1.95 -50.49 -56.61
C LEU A 22 1.55 -50.19 -55.14
N ALA A 23 1.20 -51.23 -54.37
CA ALA A 23 0.88 -51.13 -52.96
C ALA A 23 2.06 -50.72 -52.05
N PHE A 24 3.33 -51.02 -52.39
CA PHE A 24 4.47 -50.72 -51.51
C PHE A 24 5.05 -49.33 -51.74
N THR A 25 4.99 -48.82 -52.98
CA THR A 25 5.26 -47.40 -53.27
C THR A 25 4.15 -46.50 -52.73
N PHE A 26 2.90 -46.97 -52.69
CA PHE A 26 1.79 -46.26 -52.05
C PHE A 26 1.90 -46.26 -50.52
N LEU A 27 2.40 -47.35 -49.92
CA LEU A 27 2.66 -47.42 -48.47
C LEU A 27 3.79 -46.48 -48.05
N LEU A 28 4.88 -46.38 -48.83
CA LEU A 28 5.98 -45.45 -48.55
C LEU A 28 5.56 -43.97 -48.75
N PHE A 29 4.67 -43.69 -49.71
CA PHE A 29 4.07 -42.36 -49.90
C PHE A 29 3.17 -41.97 -48.71
N LEU A 30 2.49 -42.94 -48.08
CA LEU A 30 1.68 -42.73 -46.89
C LEU A 30 2.49 -42.55 -45.59
N VAL A 31 3.76 -43.01 -45.53
CA VAL A 31 4.65 -42.73 -44.38
C VAL A 31 5.26 -41.32 -44.45
N PHE A 32 5.45 -40.75 -45.65
CA PHE A 32 5.98 -39.39 -45.81
C PHE A 32 4.92 -38.27 -45.81
N LEU A 33 3.62 -38.59 -45.86
CA LEU A 33 2.53 -37.61 -45.83
C LEU A 33 1.84 -37.45 -44.46
N GLY A 34 2.32 -38.13 -43.41
CA GLY A 34 1.62 -38.24 -42.12
C GLY A 34 2.23 -37.49 -40.93
N CYS A 35 3.35 -36.80 -41.07
CA CYS A 35 3.86 -35.92 -40.01
C CYS A 35 4.27 -34.59 -40.64
N ARG A 36 3.28 -33.74 -40.90
CA ARG A 36 3.51 -32.31 -40.73
C ARG A 36 3.55 -32.12 -39.22
N GLU A 37 4.74 -32.06 -38.64
CA GLU A 37 4.86 -31.57 -37.27
C GLU A 37 4.31 -30.15 -37.34
N GLU A 38 3.10 -29.94 -36.80
CA GLU A 38 2.57 -28.59 -36.62
C GLU A 38 3.42 -27.98 -35.52
N GLU A 39 4.53 -27.37 -35.95
CA GLU A 39 5.48 -26.63 -35.15
C GLU A 39 4.96 -25.20 -34.95
N GLY A 40 5.15 -24.66 -33.75
CA GLY A 40 4.78 -23.29 -33.42
C GLY A 40 4.76 -23.09 -31.91
N CYS A 41 4.49 -21.87 -31.46
CA CYS A 41 4.41 -21.62 -30.03
C CYS A 41 3.23 -22.36 -29.38
N THR A 42 3.53 -23.26 -28.44
CA THR A 42 2.51 -24.09 -27.76
C THR A 42 2.02 -23.48 -26.44
N TYR A 43 2.55 -22.31 -26.05
CA TYR A 43 2.26 -21.64 -24.79
C TYR A 43 1.05 -20.71 -24.92
N PRO A 44 -0.09 -20.97 -24.23
CA PRO A 44 -1.32 -20.16 -24.39
C PRO A 44 -1.20 -18.70 -23.98
N ASN A 45 -0.16 -18.36 -23.20
CA ASN A 45 0.14 -17.00 -22.76
C ASN A 45 1.15 -16.26 -23.66
N ALA A 46 1.55 -16.85 -24.80
CA ALA A 46 2.39 -16.17 -25.78
C ALA A 46 1.55 -15.38 -26.80
N CYS A 47 2.06 -14.24 -27.22
CA CYS A 47 1.49 -13.35 -28.23
C CYS A 47 1.32 -14.01 -29.60
N ASN A 48 2.13 -15.02 -29.90
CA ASN A 48 2.08 -15.81 -31.13
C ASN A 48 1.65 -17.26 -30.88
N PHE A 49 0.86 -17.51 -29.83
CA PHE A 49 0.30 -18.84 -29.55
C PHE A 49 -0.39 -19.43 -30.79
N ASN A 50 -0.03 -20.66 -31.12
CA ASN A 50 -0.64 -21.42 -32.20
C ASN A 50 -1.38 -22.63 -31.62
N SER A 51 -2.71 -22.60 -31.64
CA SER A 51 -3.53 -23.70 -31.12
C SER A 51 -3.41 -25.01 -31.89
N ASP A 52 -2.93 -24.95 -33.13
CA ASP A 52 -2.72 -26.12 -33.99
C ASP A 52 -1.33 -26.73 -33.77
N ALA A 53 -0.42 -26.03 -33.09
CA ALA A 53 0.92 -26.53 -32.80
C ALA A 53 0.91 -27.64 -31.75
N ILE A 54 1.59 -28.73 -32.03
CA ILE A 54 1.79 -29.87 -31.12
C ILE A 54 3.25 -30.02 -30.67
N VAL A 55 4.18 -29.31 -31.32
CA VAL A 55 5.59 -29.25 -30.96
C VAL A 55 5.99 -27.78 -30.85
N ASP A 56 6.60 -27.41 -29.72
CA ASP A 56 7.13 -26.06 -29.51
C ASP A 56 8.40 -25.86 -30.34
N ASP A 57 8.40 -24.82 -31.17
CA ASP A 57 9.53 -24.47 -32.06
C ASP A 57 10.48 -23.43 -31.44
N GLY A 58 10.23 -23.03 -30.19
CA GLY A 58 10.97 -21.98 -29.51
C GLY A 58 10.71 -20.57 -30.05
N SER A 59 9.69 -20.37 -30.89
CA SER A 59 9.32 -19.05 -31.45
C SER A 59 8.47 -18.19 -30.52
N CYS A 60 8.09 -18.69 -29.33
CA CYS A 60 7.18 -17.98 -28.43
C CYS A 60 7.61 -16.56 -28.11
N ASP A 61 6.71 -15.63 -28.37
CA ASP A 61 6.84 -14.21 -28.11
C ASP A 61 5.95 -13.84 -26.92
N PHE A 62 6.55 -13.26 -25.88
CA PHE A 62 5.84 -12.83 -24.67
C PHE A 62 5.87 -11.32 -24.49
N LEU A 63 6.38 -10.56 -25.47
CA LEU A 63 6.65 -9.13 -25.31
C LEU A 63 5.87 -8.26 -26.29
N THR A 64 5.56 -8.73 -27.50
CA THR A 64 4.94 -7.84 -28.52
C THR A 64 3.48 -7.48 -28.25
N CYS A 65 2.80 -8.25 -27.41
CA CYS A 65 1.44 -8.00 -26.94
C CYS A 65 1.40 -7.73 -25.43
N ALA A 66 2.57 -7.47 -24.83
CA ALA A 66 2.72 -7.19 -23.42
C ALA A 66 2.58 -5.68 -23.19
N GLY A 67 1.82 -5.31 -22.17
CA GLY A 67 1.54 -3.93 -21.80
C GLY A 67 0.41 -3.87 -20.78
N CYS A 68 0.03 -2.68 -20.33
CA CYS A 68 -1.03 -2.56 -19.34
C CYS A 68 -2.40 -2.99 -19.91
N THR A 69 -2.99 -4.04 -19.34
CA THR A 69 -4.31 -4.54 -19.77
C THR A 69 -5.50 -4.01 -18.95
N ASP A 70 -5.24 -3.22 -17.91
CA ASP A 70 -6.29 -2.64 -17.06
C ASP A 70 -6.84 -1.34 -17.67
N SER A 71 -8.14 -1.32 -17.99
CA SER A 71 -8.80 -0.16 -18.58
C SER A 71 -8.92 1.05 -17.67
N GLU A 72 -8.73 0.89 -16.36
CA GLU A 72 -8.74 1.97 -15.38
C GLU A 72 -7.35 2.59 -15.18
N ALA A 73 -6.29 2.01 -15.75
CA ALA A 73 -4.93 2.54 -15.67
C ALA A 73 -4.69 3.70 -16.66
N LEU A 74 -3.81 4.63 -16.29
CA LEU A 74 -3.45 5.80 -17.09
C LEU A 74 -2.72 5.45 -18.39
N ASN A 75 -1.98 4.34 -18.40
CA ASN A 75 -1.22 3.85 -19.54
C ASN A 75 -1.82 2.56 -20.13
N PHE A 76 -3.13 2.36 -19.99
CA PHE A 76 -3.86 1.26 -20.62
C PHE A 76 -3.50 1.14 -22.10
N ASP A 77 -3.04 -0.04 -22.50
CA ASP A 77 -2.76 -0.38 -23.90
C ASP A 77 -3.89 -1.28 -24.43
N PRO A 78 -4.80 -0.77 -25.29
CA PRO A 78 -5.89 -1.58 -25.84
C PRO A 78 -5.41 -2.68 -26.79
N THR A 79 -4.13 -2.71 -27.16
CA THR A 79 -3.51 -3.76 -27.98
C THR A 79 -2.80 -4.82 -27.16
N ALA A 80 -2.57 -4.56 -25.87
CA ALA A 80 -2.00 -5.54 -24.96
C ALA A 80 -3.01 -6.67 -24.67
N THR A 81 -2.51 -7.90 -24.66
CA THR A 81 -3.28 -9.09 -24.26
C THR A 81 -2.63 -9.84 -23.09
N VAL A 82 -1.42 -9.41 -22.71
CA VAL A 82 -0.65 -9.91 -21.58
C VAL A 82 -0.26 -8.73 -20.72
N ASP A 83 -0.64 -8.76 -19.44
CA ASP A 83 -0.19 -7.75 -18.48
C ASP A 83 1.31 -7.94 -18.18
N ASP A 84 2.09 -6.88 -18.38
CA ASP A 84 3.52 -6.84 -18.08
C ASP A 84 3.84 -6.18 -16.73
N GLY A 85 2.81 -5.78 -15.97
CA GLY A 85 2.96 -5.07 -14.70
C GLY A 85 3.36 -3.60 -14.88
N SER A 86 3.27 -3.05 -16.10
CA SER A 86 3.59 -1.64 -16.37
C SER A 86 2.47 -0.68 -16.00
N CYS A 87 1.28 -1.15 -15.60
CA CYS A 87 0.13 -0.30 -15.34
C CYS A 87 0.44 0.84 -14.35
N GLU A 88 0.23 2.07 -14.81
CA GLU A 88 0.38 3.31 -14.06
C GLU A 88 -1.00 3.78 -13.59
N TYR A 89 -1.14 4.06 -12.30
CA TYR A 89 -2.38 4.57 -11.71
C TYR A 89 -2.09 5.91 -11.03
N ASP A 90 -3.09 6.79 -11.01
CA ASP A 90 -3.06 8.04 -10.23
C ASP A 90 -4.34 8.13 -9.37
N PRO A 91 -4.23 7.88 -8.05
CA PRO A 91 -3.02 7.51 -7.33
C PRO A 91 -2.58 6.04 -7.60
N PRO A 92 -1.30 5.67 -7.34
CA PRO A 92 -0.81 4.30 -7.38
C PRO A 92 -1.66 3.39 -6.49
N PRO A 93 -1.74 2.09 -6.81
CA PRO A 93 -2.52 1.15 -6.03
C PRO A 93 -1.88 0.96 -4.65
N THR A 94 -2.72 0.86 -3.62
CA THR A 94 -2.27 0.40 -2.30
C THR A 94 -2.07 -1.11 -2.36
N THR A 95 -0.93 -1.62 -1.91
CA THR A 95 -0.63 -3.07 -1.97
C THR A 95 -0.84 -3.79 -0.64
N ALA A 96 -1.05 -3.05 0.45
CA ALA A 96 -1.31 -3.63 1.76
C ALA A 96 -2.65 -4.38 1.81
N ASP A 97 -2.63 -5.62 2.28
CA ASP A 97 -3.82 -6.42 2.58
C ASP A 97 -4.26 -6.19 4.03
N CYS A 98 -5.00 -5.10 4.25
CA CYS A 98 -5.43 -4.69 5.58
C CYS A 98 -6.75 -5.34 5.99
N VAL A 99 -6.87 -5.71 7.27
CA VAL A 99 -8.19 -5.98 7.87
C VAL A 99 -9.04 -4.71 7.82
N SER A 100 -10.37 -4.83 7.68
CA SER A 100 -11.25 -3.65 7.54
C SER A 100 -11.42 -2.83 8.83
N SER A 101 -11.26 -3.48 9.98
CA SER A 101 -11.46 -2.86 11.30
C SER A 101 -10.87 -3.70 12.43
N LEU A 102 -10.47 -3.03 13.51
CA LEU A 102 -9.98 -3.66 14.74
C LEU A 102 -10.68 -3.09 15.97
N SER A 103 -11.13 -3.96 16.87
CA SER A 103 -11.67 -3.55 18.18
C SER A 103 -10.56 -3.48 19.22
N PHE A 104 -10.39 -2.33 19.88
CA PHE A 104 -9.45 -2.13 20.97
C PHE A 104 -10.01 -1.17 22.03
N ASP A 105 -9.88 -1.53 23.30
CA ASP A 105 -10.42 -0.79 24.45
C ASP A 105 -11.88 -0.32 24.31
N ASN A 106 -12.75 -1.23 23.83
CA ASN A 106 -14.18 -0.98 23.58
C ASN A 106 -14.47 0.03 22.45
N TYR A 107 -13.50 0.32 21.59
CA TYR A 107 -13.66 1.13 20.38
C TYR A 107 -13.35 0.29 19.15
N ASP A 108 -14.17 0.44 18.11
CA ASP A 108 -13.90 -0.10 16.78
C ASP A 108 -13.17 0.96 15.95
N TYR A 109 -11.98 0.60 15.48
CA TYR A 109 -11.15 1.44 14.63
C TYR A 109 -11.26 0.93 13.19
N PRO A 110 -11.78 1.74 12.25
CA PRO A 110 -11.63 1.44 10.83
C PRO A 110 -10.14 1.50 10.47
N ILE A 111 -9.74 0.65 9.52
CA ILE A 111 -8.36 0.55 9.05
C ILE A 111 -8.35 0.79 7.54
N VAL A 112 -7.32 1.50 7.08
CA VAL A 112 -7.12 1.83 5.67
C VAL A 112 -5.71 1.47 5.21
N ALA A 113 -5.60 1.03 3.97
CA ALA A 113 -4.33 0.82 3.29
C ALA A 113 -3.85 2.15 2.72
N ILE A 114 -2.58 2.51 2.95
CA ILE A 114 -1.91 3.61 2.26
C ILE A 114 -0.52 3.12 1.85
N GLY A 115 -0.33 2.91 0.54
CA GLY A 115 0.81 2.14 0.04
C GLY A 115 0.81 0.73 0.61
N ASP A 116 1.89 0.38 1.30
CA ASP A 116 2.14 -0.94 1.88
C ASP A 116 1.84 -0.98 3.39
N GLN A 117 1.21 0.09 3.91
CA GLN A 117 0.97 0.29 5.34
C GLN A 117 -0.52 0.27 5.68
N CYS A 118 -0.86 -0.40 6.80
CA CYS A 118 -2.21 -0.43 7.35
C CYS A 118 -2.34 0.55 8.52
N TRP A 119 -3.16 1.59 8.34
CA TRP A 119 -3.32 2.70 9.27
C TRP A 119 -4.68 2.69 9.94
N PHE A 120 -4.73 3.07 11.22
CA PHE A 120 -6.00 3.46 11.83
C PHE A 120 -6.57 4.70 11.12
N ALA A 121 -7.83 4.63 10.71
CA ALA A 121 -8.60 5.74 10.13
C ALA A 121 -9.39 6.57 11.17
N ALA A 122 -9.12 6.35 12.47
CA ALA A 122 -9.56 7.24 13.54
C ALA A 122 -8.46 7.49 14.57
N ASN A 123 -8.50 8.65 15.22
CA ASN A 123 -7.61 8.97 16.34
C ASN A 123 -7.84 8.00 17.50
N LEU A 124 -6.76 7.61 18.16
CA LEU A 124 -6.78 6.65 19.25
C LEU A 124 -7.62 7.14 20.44
N ARG A 125 -8.44 6.25 21.01
CA ARG A 125 -9.33 6.52 22.15
C ARG A 125 -9.05 5.62 23.35
N THR A 126 -7.93 4.91 23.35
CA THR A 126 -7.59 3.99 24.42
C THR A 126 -7.40 4.70 25.77
N THR A 127 -7.87 4.03 26.80
CA THR A 127 -7.70 4.35 28.21
C THR A 127 -6.63 3.48 28.86
N VAL A 128 -6.12 2.49 28.12
CA VAL A 128 -5.14 1.50 28.56
C VAL A 128 -3.98 1.36 27.57
N PHE A 129 -2.83 0.96 28.07
CA PHE A 129 -1.73 0.47 27.24
C PHE A 129 -2.03 -0.93 26.68
N GLY A 130 -1.16 -1.44 25.81
CA GLY A 130 -1.29 -2.76 25.17
C GLY A 130 -1.41 -3.93 26.15
N ASP A 131 -0.87 -3.83 27.37
CA ASP A 131 -1.00 -4.84 28.44
C ASP A 131 -2.26 -4.67 29.31
N GLY A 132 -3.08 -3.65 29.05
CA GLY A 132 -4.29 -3.32 29.82
C GLY A 132 -4.05 -2.37 31.01
N THR A 133 -2.81 -1.92 31.26
CA THR A 133 -2.51 -0.93 32.30
C THR A 133 -3.16 0.40 31.98
N ILE A 134 -3.86 0.99 32.96
CA ILE A 134 -4.57 2.27 32.78
C ILE A 134 -3.58 3.41 32.51
N ILE A 135 -3.88 4.19 31.49
CA ILE A 135 -3.21 5.47 31.21
C ILE A 135 -3.91 6.57 32.03
N PRO A 136 -3.18 7.29 32.90
CA PRO A 136 -3.75 8.38 33.69
C PRO A 136 -4.45 9.44 32.84
N GLU A 137 -5.69 9.78 33.18
CA GLU A 137 -6.41 10.90 32.59
C GLU A 137 -6.19 12.15 33.42
N GLU A 138 -5.66 13.18 32.79
CA GLU A 138 -5.27 14.44 33.43
C GLU A 138 -6.02 15.62 32.80
N THR A 139 -6.17 16.70 33.56
CA THR A 139 -6.60 17.97 32.99
C THR A 139 -5.46 18.56 32.16
N ALA A 140 -5.80 19.30 31.10
CA ALA A 140 -4.80 19.98 30.28
C ALA A 140 -3.83 20.82 31.15
N SER A 141 -4.31 21.40 32.26
CA SER A 141 -3.50 22.17 33.22
C SER A 141 -2.31 21.44 33.82
N ASN A 142 -2.36 20.11 33.87
CA ASN A 142 -1.33 19.29 34.50
C ASN A 142 -0.23 18.89 33.52
N PHE A 143 -0.54 18.79 32.22
CA PHE A 143 0.39 18.39 31.14
C PHE A 143 1.77 19.05 31.22
N PRO A 144 1.91 20.36 31.49
CA PRO A 144 3.21 21.03 31.51
C PRO A 144 4.20 20.46 32.54
N ASN A 145 3.69 19.80 33.59
CA ASN A 145 4.46 19.33 34.73
C ASN A 145 4.53 17.80 34.81
N LEU A 146 3.99 17.08 33.80
CA LEU A 146 3.99 15.62 33.80
C LEU A 146 5.36 15.08 33.39
N ASN A 147 5.80 14.05 34.12
CA ASN A 147 7.00 13.27 33.82
C ASN A 147 6.68 11.78 33.58
N SER A 148 5.39 11.47 33.43
CA SER A 148 4.87 10.13 33.17
C SER A 148 3.88 10.17 32.01
N PRO A 149 3.60 9.03 31.37
CA PRO A 149 2.54 8.93 30.38
C PRO A 149 1.18 9.42 30.91
N ALA A 150 0.46 10.15 30.08
CA ALA A 150 -0.90 10.60 30.40
C ALA A 150 -1.71 10.90 29.13
N ARG A 151 -3.02 10.99 29.31
CA ARG A 151 -4.00 11.39 28.29
C ARG A 151 -4.91 12.49 28.79
N THR A 152 -5.49 13.25 27.87
CA THR A 152 -6.56 14.22 28.12
C THR A 152 -7.49 14.31 26.92
N SER A 153 -8.63 14.98 27.08
CA SER A 153 -9.56 15.26 25.99
C SER A 153 -9.70 16.75 25.76
N TYR A 154 -9.99 17.15 24.51
CA TYR A 154 -10.14 18.56 24.17
C TYR A 154 -11.27 19.22 24.98
N ASN A 155 -10.94 20.24 25.77
CA ASN A 155 -11.86 20.96 26.67
C ASN A 155 -12.76 20.06 27.56
N ALA A 156 -12.41 18.79 27.81
CA ALA A 156 -13.25 17.82 28.51
C ALA A 156 -14.69 17.68 27.93
N ALA A 157 -14.89 18.00 26.65
CA ALA A 157 -16.21 18.00 26.02
C ALA A 157 -16.51 16.65 25.33
N THR A 158 -17.59 15.97 25.75
CA THR A 158 -17.97 14.65 25.22
C THR A 158 -18.17 14.62 23.71
N SER A 159 -18.78 15.67 23.14
CA SER A 159 -18.99 15.78 21.69
C SER A 159 -17.67 15.84 20.92
N THR A 160 -16.69 16.56 21.46
CA THR A 160 -15.37 16.69 20.84
C THR A 160 -14.57 15.41 20.99
N PHE A 161 -14.64 14.74 22.14
CA PHE A 161 -14.01 13.44 22.36
C PHE A 161 -14.51 12.38 21.35
N ASN A 162 -15.83 12.29 21.15
CA ASN A 162 -16.38 11.34 20.18
C ASN A 162 -15.85 11.59 18.76
N ALA A 163 -15.62 12.85 18.39
CA ALA A 163 -15.06 13.21 17.09
C ALA A 163 -13.53 13.05 17.00
N GLN A 164 -12.78 13.39 18.04
CA GLN A 164 -11.32 13.62 17.96
C GLN A 164 -10.47 12.62 18.74
N GLY A 165 -11.07 11.83 19.62
CA GLY A 165 -10.35 10.92 20.52
C GLY A 165 -9.57 11.62 21.62
N TYR A 166 -8.59 10.92 22.18
CA TYR A 166 -7.72 11.46 23.23
C TYR A 166 -6.47 12.13 22.66
N LEU A 167 -5.95 13.07 23.43
CA LEU A 167 -4.65 13.68 23.26
C LEU A 167 -3.70 13.06 24.28
N TYR A 168 -2.66 12.39 23.81
CA TYR A 168 -1.64 11.73 24.64
C TYR A 168 -0.39 12.58 24.69
N ASN A 169 0.30 12.57 25.82
CA ASN A 169 1.61 13.22 25.87
C ASN A 169 2.67 12.40 25.08
N GLY A 170 3.74 13.07 24.65
CA GLY A 170 4.84 12.42 23.91
C GLY A 170 5.53 11.32 24.72
N ILE A 171 5.49 11.39 26.06
CA ILE A 171 5.99 10.32 26.95
C ILE A 171 5.17 9.03 26.75
N ALA A 172 3.84 9.15 26.65
CA ALA A 172 2.97 8.02 26.34
C ALA A 172 3.17 7.52 24.91
N ALA A 173 3.37 8.41 23.93
CA ALA A 173 3.56 8.03 22.54
C ALA A 173 4.87 7.26 22.26
N THR A 174 5.90 7.46 23.09
CA THR A 174 7.25 6.91 22.89
C THR A 174 7.60 5.77 23.85
N THR A 175 6.75 5.49 24.85
CA THR A 175 7.02 4.44 25.82
C THR A 175 6.80 3.05 25.22
N SER A 176 7.74 2.14 25.47
CA SER A 176 7.58 0.70 25.24
C SER A 176 7.15 -0.05 26.51
N GLN A 177 7.05 0.65 27.64
CA GLN A 177 6.48 0.07 28.86
C GLN A 177 5.01 -0.26 28.62
N HIS A 178 4.54 -1.32 29.28
CA HIS A 178 3.14 -1.75 29.19
C HIS A 178 2.65 -2.13 27.78
N GLY A 179 3.56 -2.41 26.85
CA GLY A 179 3.22 -2.73 25.46
C GLY A 179 2.89 -1.52 24.58
N GLY A 180 3.10 -0.28 25.07
CA GLY A 180 2.84 0.93 24.30
C GLY A 180 1.34 1.28 24.19
N LEU A 181 1.01 2.32 23.42
CA LEU A 181 -0.37 2.81 23.29
C LEU A 181 -1.25 1.97 22.38
N CYS A 182 -0.66 1.31 21.38
CA CYS A 182 -1.40 0.59 20.35
C CYS A 182 -1.63 -0.87 20.78
N PRO A 183 -2.65 -1.55 20.22
CA PRO A 183 -2.90 -2.96 20.50
C PRO A 183 -1.74 -3.86 20.01
N SER A 184 -1.68 -5.11 20.48
CA SER A 184 -0.67 -6.06 20.00
C SER A 184 -0.72 -6.22 18.47
N GLY A 185 0.44 -6.23 17.81
CA GLY A 185 0.57 -6.23 16.35
C GLY A 185 0.45 -4.84 15.72
N TRP A 186 0.37 -3.80 16.56
CA TRP A 186 0.26 -2.41 16.14
C TRP A 186 1.16 -1.53 17.01
N HIS A 187 1.68 -0.46 16.42
CA HIS A 187 2.55 0.49 17.11
C HIS A 187 2.19 1.95 16.79
N VAL A 188 2.70 2.86 17.61
CA VAL A 188 2.68 4.30 17.29
C VAL A 188 3.77 4.53 16.23
N PRO A 189 3.45 5.12 15.06
CA PRO A 189 4.36 5.19 13.92
C PRO A 189 5.69 5.82 14.29
N THR A 190 6.78 5.19 13.91
CA THR A 190 8.13 5.73 13.99
C THR A 190 8.35 6.80 12.93
N GLU A 191 9.50 7.45 12.99
CA GLU A 191 9.94 8.39 11.96
C GLU A 191 10.08 7.70 10.58
N LEU A 192 10.50 6.43 10.56
CA LEU A 192 10.65 5.67 9.32
C LEU A 192 9.28 5.36 8.69
N ASP A 193 8.30 4.97 9.51
CA ASP A 193 6.96 4.65 9.02
C ASP A 193 6.29 5.86 8.38
N TRP A 194 6.45 7.03 8.99
CA TRP A 194 5.98 8.28 8.39
C TRP A 194 6.74 8.63 7.10
N MET A 195 8.05 8.37 7.04
CA MET A 195 8.83 8.59 5.81
C MET A 195 8.36 7.67 4.67
N GLU A 196 7.94 6.44 4.97
CA GLU A 196 7.35 5.52 3.99
C GLU A 196 6.02 6.05 3.46
N LEU A 197 5.11 6.48 4.35
CA LEU A 197 3.85 7.15 3.96
C LEU A 197 4.13 8.37 3.06
N GLU A 198 5.02 9.26 3.51
CA GLU A 198 5.41 10.47 2.77
C GLU A 198 5.99 10.11 1.38
N SER A 199 6.83 9.08 1.30
CA SER A 199 7.42 8.59 0.04
C SER A 199 6.35 8.06 -0.92
N TYR A 200 5.42 7.25 -0.41
CA TYR A 200 4.29 6.76 -1.20
C TYR A 200 3.46 7.93 -1.75
N LEU A 201 3.12 8.91 -0.91
CA LEU A 201 2.37 10.09 -1.34
C LEU A 201 3.11 10.94 -2.38
N VAL A 202 4.44 10.96 -2.38
CA VAL A 202 5.21 11.63 -3.45
C VAL A 202 5.04 10.91 -4.79
N VAL A 203 5.21 9.59 -4.81
CA VAL A 203 5.03 8.77 -6.03
C VAL A 203 3.59 8.85 -6.51
N ALA A 204 2.65 8.97 -5.58
CA ALA A 204 1.24 9.19 -5.84
C ALA A 204 0.85 10.61 -6.30
N GLY A 205 1.81 11.46 -6.66
CA GLY A 205 1.52 12.80 -7.16
C GLY A 205 1.12 13.83 -6.07
N HIS A 206 1.01 13.43 -4.81
CA HIS A 206 0.65 14.31 -3.69
C HIS A 206 1.85 14.98 -3.01
N GLY A 207 3.07 14.90 -3.54
CA GLY A 207 4.27 15.47 -2.90
C GLY A 207 4.15 16.96 -2.51
N LYS A 208 3.28 17.75 -3.16
CA LYS A 208 3.00 19.15 -2.80
C LYS A 208 1.67 19.38 -2.07
N ARG A 209 0.88 18.33 -1.86
CA ARG A 209 -0.50 18.38 -1.37
C ARG A 209 -0.82 17.22 -0.42
N MET A 210 0.20 16.62 0.21
CA MET A 210 0.05 15.46 1.12
C MET A 210 -0.98 15.73 2.21
N GLY A 211 -0.95 16.93 2.78
CA GLY A 211 -1.88 17.30 3.83
C GLY A 211 -3.32 17.44 3.34
N GLU A 212 -3.55 17.82 2.09
CA GLU A 212 -4.89 17.80 1.52
C GLU A 212 -5.40 16.38 1.30
N ALA A 213 -4.55 15.50 0.78
CA ALA A 213 -4.88 14.09 0.53
C ALA A 213 -5.19 13.30 1.81
N LEU A 214 -4.58 13.66 2.94
CA LEU A 214 -4.78 12.97 4.23
C LEU A 214 -5.86 13.61 5.11
N LYS A 215 -6.19 14.89 4.91
CA LYS A 215 -7.18 15.59 5.73
C LYS A 215 -8.58 15.05 5.43
N SER A 216 -9.40 14.95 6.48
CA SER A 216 -10.83 14.65 6.36
C SER A 216 -11.56 15.63 5.45
N GLU A 217 -12.58 15.15 4.74
CA GLU A 217 -13.41 15.93 3.82
C GLU A 217 -14.25 17.03 4.52
N SER A 218 -14.35 16.96 5.85
CA SER A 218 -15.10 17.92 6.65
C SER A 218 -14.47 18.18 8.02
N GLY A 219 -14.96 19.19 8.73
CA GLY A 219 -14.56 19.51 10.11
C GLY A 219 -13.40 20.49 10.24
N TRP A 220 -12.73 20.88 9.15
CA TRP A 220 -11.66 21.88 9.19
C TRP A 220 -12.21 23.31 9.11
N ALA A 221 -11.56 24.22 9.83
CA ALA A 221 -11.86 25.65 9.77
C ALA A 221 -11.44 26.24 8.41
N GLN A 222 -11.86 27.47 8.12
CA GLN A 222 -11.39 28.27 6.97
C GLN A 222 -11.59 27.61 5.59
N ASN A 223 -12.58 26.73 5.43
CA ASN A 223 -12.76 25.91 4.23
C ASN A 223 -11.51 25.08 3.90
N GLY A 224 -10.74 24.71 4.92
CA GLY A 224 -9.47 24.00 4.82
C GLY A 224 -9.60 22.48 4.83
N ASN A 225 -10.76 21.94 4.46
CA ASN A 225 -11.00 20.50 4.37
C ASN A 225 -10.04 19.86 3.35
N GLY A 226 -9.76 18.57 3.54
CA GLY A 226 -9.02 17.78 2.57
C GLY A 226 -9.92 17.05 1.59
N THR A 227 -9.30 16.15 0.84
CA THR A 227 -9.97 15.22 -0.08
C THR A 227 -10.05 13.81 0.47
N ASP A 228 -9.26 13.49 1.51
CA ASP A 228 -9.21 12.18 2.15
C ASP A 228 -9.03 11.00 1.17
N ASP A 229 -8.15 11.17 0.19
CA ASP A 229 -7.99 10.29 -0.98
C ASP A 229 -7.74 8.82 -0.61
N TYR A 230 -7.23 8.57 0.61
CA TYR A 230 -6.87 7.25 1.11
C TYR A 230 -7.68 6.81 2.35
N GLY A 231 -8.67 7.60 2.77
CA GLY A 231 -9.48 7.32 3.96
C GLY A 231 -8.70 7.43 5.28
N PHE A 232 -7.54 8.10 5.30
CA PHE A 232 -6.79 8.38 6.53
C PHE A 232 -7.65 9.17 7.54
N ASN A 233 -8.58 10.00 7.03
CA ASN A 233 -9.54 10.78 7.77
C ASN A 233 -8.86 11.64 8.86
N GLY A 234 -7.84 12.38 8.44
CA GLY A 234 -7.05 13.24 9.30
C GLY A 234 -7.87 14.42 9.83
N SER A 235 -8.20 14.40 11.10
CA SER A 235 -9.07 15.40 11.74
C SER A 235 -8.28 16.54 12.39
N GLY A 236 -8.88 17.74 12.45
CA GLY A 236 -8.33 18.88 13.16
C GLY A 236 -8.51 18.77 14.68
N GLY A 237 -7.94 17.74 15.32
CA GLY A 237 -8.15 17.43 16.74
C GLY A 237 -7.64 18.46 17.76
N GLY A 238 -6.85 19.44 17.31
CA GLY A 238 -6.16 20.37 18.20
C GLY A 238 -5.09 19.68 19.04
N HIS A 239 -4.64 20.34 20.09
CA HIS A 239 -3.61 19.83 21.00
C HIS A 239 -3.81 20.39 22.41
N ALA A 240 -3.25 19.72 23.41
CA ALA A 240 -3.12 20.20 24.78
C ALA A 240 -1.73 20.80 24.95
N TRP A 241 -1.67 22.08 25.30
CA TRP A 241 -0.44 22.86 25.28
C TRP A 241 0.26 22.87 26.64
N PRO A 242 1.58 23.11 26.66
CA PRO A 242 2.35 23.25 27.90
C PRO A 242 2.01 24.48 28.76
N ASP A 243 0.98 25.25 28.43
CA ASP A 243 0.45 26.29 29.32
C ASP A 243 -0.77 25.83 30.12
N GLY A 244 -1.24 24.61 29.88
CA GLY A 244 -2.35 24.04 30.59
C GLY A 244 -3.70 24.10 29.88
N ASN A 245 -3.77 24.55 28.63
CA ASN A 245 -5.02 24.68 27.87
C ASN A 245 -5.01 23.86 26.58
N THR A 246 -6.18 23.71 25.96
CA THR A 246 -6.30 23.06 24.65
C THR A 246 -6.59 24.08 23.55
N TYR A 247 -5.91 23.96 22.42
CA TYR A 247 -5.95 24.95 21.34
C TYR A 247 -6.18 24.32 19.96
N SER A 248 -6.53 25.18 19.01
CA SER A 248 -6.49 24.88 17.58
C SER A 248 -7.38 23.74 17.10
N LEU A 249 -8.48 23.47 17.81
CA LEU A 249 -9.54 22.60 17.30
C LEU A 249 -9.99 23.09 15.93
N ASN A 250 -10.05 22.18 14.97
CA ASN A 250 -10.35 22.36 13.56
C ASN A 250 -9.32 23.17 12.76
N PHE A 251 -8.23 23.65 13.38
CA PHE A 251 -7.13 24.36 12.70
C PHE A 251 -5.88 23.52 12.53
N TYR A 252 -5.58 22.63 13.49
CA TYR A 252 -4.45 21.70 13.43
C TYR A 252 -4.89 20.30 13.83
N GLY A 253 -4.37 19.31 13.11
CA GLY A 253 -4.42 17.89 13.44
C GLY A 253 -2.99 17.40 13.58
N THR A 254 -2.57 17.11 14.81
CA THR A 254 -1.18 16.77 15.12
C THR A 254 -1.09 15.35 15.63
N TYR A 255 -0.18 14.57 15.04
CA TYR A 255 -0.02 13.14 15.25
C TYR A 255 1.38 12.84 15.74
N TRP A 256 1.48 12.16 16.89
CA TRP A 256 2.76 11.75 17.42
C TRP A 256 3.44 10.67 16.59
N SER A 257 4.76 10.70 16.58
CA SER A 257 5.59 9.54 16.35
C SER A 257 6.04 8.90 17.67
N SER A 258 6.44 7.64 17.63
CA SER A 258 7.19 6.97 18.71
C SER A 258 8.70 7.32 18.73
N THR A 259 9.16 8.18 17.82
CA THR A 259 10.57 8.58 17.73
C THR A 259 10.87 9.85 18.53
N SER A 260 11.74 9.73 19.53
CA SER A 260 12.31 10.85 20.27
C SER A 260 13.62 11.35 19.66
N THR A 261 13.91 12.63 19.86
CA THR A 261 15.17 13.26 19.48
C THR A 261 16.19 13.16 20.62
N SER A 262 17.45 13.53 20.35
CA SER A 262 18.47 13.62 21.39
C SER A 262 18.21 14.69 22.45
N SER A 263 17.36 15.69 22.16
CA SER A 263 16.96 16.72 23.14
C SER A 263 15.84 16.25 24.08
N GLY A 264 15.24 15.09 23.82
CA GLY A 264 14.06 14.59 24.54
C GLY A 264 12.73 15.11 23.97
N ASP A 265 12.77 15.85 22.85
CA ASP A 265 11.58 16.19 22.08
C ASP A 265 11.08 14.98 21.29
N VAL A 266 9.83 15.00 20.86
CA VAL A 266 9.19 13.91 20.13
C VAL A 266 8.82 14.39 18.73
N MET A 267 9.07 13.57 17.72
CA MET A 267 8.71 13.85 16.34
C MET A 267 7.19 13.80 16.16
N GLN A 268 6.65 14.67 15.32
CA GLN A 268 5.23 14.73 15.02
C GLN A 268 4.96 15.19 13.58
N ARG A 269 3.80 14.79 13.07
CA ARG A 269 3.23 15.27 11.81
C ARG A 269 2.04 16.18 12.08
N THR A 270 1.95 17.29 11.37
CA THR A 270 0.86 18.26 11.53
C THR A 270 0.17 18.55 10.20
N LEU A 271 -1.13 18.32 10.17
CA LEU A 271 -2.08 18.81 9.17
C LEU A 271 -2.64 20.17 9.62
N SER A 272 -2.93 21.06 8.67
CA SER A 272 -3.45 22.40 8.97
C SER A 272 -4.61 22.79 8.05
N SER A 273 -5.55 23.58 8.58
CA SER A 273 -6.62 24.18 7.76
C SER A 273 -6.07 25.15 6.70
N GLY A 274 -4.94 25.80 6.97
CA GLY A 274 -4.36 26.82 6.10
C GLY A 274 -3.30 26.31 5.13
N SER A 275 -3.01 25.00 5.11
CA SER A 275 -1.96 24.40 4.28
C SER A 275 -2.41 23.06 3.72
N ASN A 276 -1.89 22.74 2.53
CA ASN A 276 -2.05 21.42 1.90
C ASN A 276 -0.83 20.52 2.11
N GLN A 277 0.16 20.96 2.90
CA GLN A 277 1.35 20.19 3.23
C GLN A 277 1.16 19.37 4.50
N LEU A 278 1.83 18.22 4.57
CA LEU A 278 2.06 17.50 5.82
C LEU A 278 3.34 18.05 6.45
N ASN A 279 3.21 18.75 7.58
CA ASN A 279 4.36 19.39 8.21
C ASN A 279 5.01 18.46 9.23
N ARG A 280 6.29 18.19 9.04
CA ARG A 280 7.15 17.50 10.00
C ARG A 280 7.74 18.49 11.00
N SER A 281 7.69 18.16 12.29
CA SER A 281 8.30 18.96 13.36
C SER A 281 8.64 18.09 14.56
N GLU A 282 9.40 18.63 15.51
CA GLU A 282 9.62 18.06 16.83
C GLU A 282 9.06 18.99 17.90
N TYR A 283 8.59 18.42 19.00
CA TYR A 283 7.99 19.21 20.07
C TYR A 283 8.16 18.57 21.44
N TRP A 284 7.98 19.36 22.49
CA TRP A 284 8.15 18.89 23.86
C TRP A 284 7.22 17.72 24.19
N ALA A 285 7.78 16.68 24.82
CA ALA A 285 7.05 15.46 25.17
C ALA A 285 5.88 15.68 26.15
N VAL A 286 5.78 16.85 26.78
CA VAL A 286 4.69 17.22 27.69
C VAL A 286 3.42 17.68 26.98
N THR A 287 3.47 17.97 25.68
CA THR A 287 2.31 18.39 24.88
C THR A 287 1.40 17.20 24.59
N GLY A 288 0.08 17.42 24.57
CA GLY A 288 -0.90 16.41 24.17
C GLY A 288 -1.26 16.49 22.70
N CYS A 289 -0.98 15.44 21.93
CA CYS A 289 -1.35 15.33 20.52
C CYS A 289 -2.11 14.02 20.26
N SER A 290 -2.74 13.93 19.08
CA SER A 290 -3.43 12.71 18.67
C SER A 290 -2.44 11.61 18.33
N VAL A 291 -2.91 10.36 18.33
CA VAL A 291 -2.14 9.18 17.92
C VAL A 291 -2.94 8.40 16.89
N ARG A 292 -2.23 7.88 15.89
CA ARG A 292 -2.73 6.90 14.92
C ARG A 292 -1.87 5.66 15.06
N CYS A 293 -2.48 4.48 15.12
CA CYS A 293 -1.72 3.23 15.16
C CYS A 293 -1.48 2.74 13.74
N LEU A 294 -0.36 2.05 13.57
CA LEU A 294 0.08 1.40 12.35
C LEU A 294 0.33 -0.08 12.64
N GLU A 295 0.01 -0.96 11.71
CA GLU A 295 0.29 -2.40 11.81
C GLU A 295 1.80 -2.68 11.72
N ASP A 296 2.28 -3.69 12.46
CA ASP A 296 3.70 -4.10 12.55
C ASP A 296 4.25 -4.81 11.28
#